data_AF-A0A8J6PNE3-F1
#
_entry.id   AF-A0A8J6PNE3-F1
#
_cell.length_a   1.000
_cell.length_b   1.000
_cell.length_c   1.000
_cell.angle_alpha   90.00
_cell.angle_beta   90.00
_cell.angle_gamma   90.00
#
_symmetry.space_group_name_H-M   'P 1'
#
loop_
_entity.id
_entity.type
_entity.pdbx_description
1 polymer ?
#
loop_
_entity_poly.entity_id
_entity_poly.type
_entity_poly.pdbx_seq_one_letter_code
_entity_poly.pdbx_strand_id
1 'polypeptide(L)'
;MNLKAGQLEKYCFLLITFISLYPVFTGIVFPTLDGPAHLHNANLINALLFNEQSIIHDFVEINPEPVPNWLGHFLLSFFNLFLPAFIAEKLLFICYIIGLPYSFRSLVNRTHPENRLVSYLIFPFIFSSFFFLGFYNFNLSLILLFFTLSFWLKIYQNNHASTGAVIQLSLLITLTYFSHVFVFVILMAIIGLYLLIGVIHRYAHTRENGSGLRSFFLKQIKFLTLASVIPLLLFANYFFSREASTFNHYLSASDLTKNLTDMSIMKGLMSEEQPLINVLFYTFLMLFIYAIYQRIRSMIRSYKNTTHRRILSLLTSGDTWIVIALVLLAAYYVSPDVNDFGGVISLRIALLFYLSVLVWIIGQRLNKWIQLTVTGIFIIVHFLRIDFYVEKTEGLREYGQKCYELSSAIQPNSVVLPLNYINNWLFLHFSNYIGADKPVIVLENYECTKDYFPLRWKMQTIPSPSIDGKSLQSIGCNHWPYTANQAVKIDYIFVMGNFPEEPDACTSELMRLVQENYHLVSDKGDVKLYQLN
;
A
#
# COMPACT_ATOMS: atom_id res chain seq x y z
N MET A 1 37.49 7.82 19.19
CA MET A 1 36.97 6.43 19.17
C MET A 1 36.78 6.05 17.69
N ASN A 2 37.72 5.30 17.10
CA ASN A 2 37.69 4.98 15.65
C ASN A 2 36.66 3.88 15.37
N LEU A 3 35.44 4.28 14.99
CA LEU A 3 34.44 3.34 14.49
C LEU A 3 34.96 2.67 13.22
N LYS A 4 34.88 1.34 13.15
CA LYS A 4 35.16 0.61 11.89
C LYS A 4 34.18 1.10 10.82
N ALA A 5 34.62 1.25 9.57
CA ALA A 5 33.78 1.78 8.47
C ALA A 5 32.40 1.09 8.35
N GLY A 6 32.31 -0.22 8.64
CA GLY A 6 31.05 -0.96 8.65
C GLY A 6 30.12 -0.68 9.84
N GLN A 7 30.63 -0.18 10.96
CA GLN A 7 29.80 0.32 12.07
C GLN A 7 29.28 1.72 11.75
N LEU A 8 30.13 2.59 11.19
CA LEU A 8 29.73 3.93 10.74
C LEU A 8 28.56 3.86 9.74
N GLU A 9 28.66 2.99 8.74
CA GLU A 9 27.59 2.79 7.74
C GLU A 9 26.26 2.37 8.37
N LYS A 10 26.27 1.51 9.40
CA LYS A 10 25.04 1.13 10.11
C LYS A 10 24.40 2.32 10.82
N TYR A 11 25.20 3.16 11.47
CA TYR A 11 24.70 4.38 12.11
C TYR A 11 24.20 5.39 11.10
N CYS A 12 24.83 5.53 9.92
CA CYS A 12 24.32 6.35 8.83
C CYS A 12 22.96 5.88 8.32
N PHE A 13 22.79 4.56 8.09
CA PHE A 13 21.51 4.01 7.67
C PHE A 13 20.40 4.25 8.71
N LEU A 14 20.74 4.03 9.98
CA LEU A 14 19.84 4.29 11.11
C LEU A 14 19.45 5.77 11.18
N LEU A 15 20.43 6.67 11.08
CA LEU A 15 20.21 8.12 11.10
C LEU A 15 19.32 8.57 9.94
N ILE A 16 19.59 8.13 8.71
CA ILE A 16 18.77 8.48 7.54
C ILE A 16 17.35 7.94 7.72
N THR A 17 17.19 6.74 8.28
CA THR A 17 15.85 6.20 8.61
C THR A 17 15.12 7.07 9.63
N PHE A 18 15.79 7.48 10.70
CA PHE A 18 15.18 8.34 11.72
C PHE A 18 14.83 9.74 11.18
N ILE A 19 15.71 10.37 10.41
CA ILE A 19 15.43 11.68 9.80
C ILE A 19 14.26 11.55 8.81
N SER A 20 14.12 10.42 8.12
CA SER A 20 12.99 10.17 7.22
C SER A 20 11.63 10.12 7.93
N LEU A 21 11.59 10.02 9.27
CA LEU A 21 10.35 10.10 10.04
C LEU A 21 9.87 11.55 10.24
N TYR A 22 10.70 12.55 9.97
CA TYR A 22 10.37 13.96 10.18
C TYR A 22 8.98 14.37 9.67
N PRO A 23 8.55 14.01 8.43
CA PRO A 23 7.23 14.40 7.91
C PRO A 23 6.05 13.91 8.75
N VAL A 24 6.19 12.79 9.45
CA VAL A 24 5.11 12.21 10.29
C VAL A 24 4.80 13.10 11.49
N PHE A 25 5.72 13.97 11.89
CA PHE A 25 5.61 14.81 13.09
C PHE A 25 5.23 16.26 12.79
N THR A 26 4.97 16.65 11.53
CA THR A 26 4.74 18.06 11.13
C THR A 26 3.32 18.57 11.33
N GLY A 27 2.41 17.78 11.89
CA GLY A 27 1.03 18.17 12.21
C GLY A 27 0.31 17.12 13.05
N ILE A 28 -0.96 17.36 13.41
CA ILE A 28 -1.78 16.35 14.10
C ILE A 28 -2.07 15.18 13.16
N VAL A 29 -2.57 15.47 11.96
CA VAL A 29 -2.85 14.50 10.90
C VAL A 29 -1.76 14.54 9.83
N PHE A 30 -1.49 13.40 9.19
CA PHE A 30 -0.67 13.35 7.98
C PHE A 30 -1.62 13.11 6.78
N PRO A 31 -1.65 13.99 5.77
CA PRO A 31 -2.71 13.97 4.79
C PRO A 31 -2.42 12.88 3.76
N THR A 32 -3.24 11.83 3.80
CA THR A 32 -3.35 10.81 2.76
C THR A 32 -4.79 10.74 2.27
N LEU A 33 -5.00 10.24 1.06
CA LEU A 33 -6.35 10.15 0.48
C LEU A 33 -7.26 9.23 1.31
N ASP A 34 -6.85 7.96 1.52
CA ASP A 34 -7.69 6.93 2.15
C ASP A 34 -7.51 6.83 3.67
N GLY A 35 -6.46 7.44 4.24
CA GLY A 35 -6.19 7.43 5.69
C GLY A 35 -7.38 7.77 6.59
N PRO A 36 -8.15 8.84 6.30
CA PRO A 36 -9.35 9.17 7.07
C PRO A 36 -10.35 8.01 7.16
N ALA A 37 -10.58 7.29 6.05
CA ALA A 37 -11.49 6.15 6.01
C ALA A 37 -10.94 4.98 6.82
N HIS A 38 -9.64 4.70 6.71
CA HIS A 38 -8.98 3.66 7.52
C HIS A 38 -9.09 3.92 9.03
N LEU A 39 -8.92 5.17 9.47
CA LEU A 39 -9.08 5.56 10.87
C LEU A 39 -10.52 5.43 11.35
N HIS A 40 -11.48 5.88 10.54
CA HIS A 40 -12.89 5.72 10.83
C HIS A 40 -13.28 4.25 10.98
N ASN A 41 -12.89 3.40 10.02
CA ASN A 41 -13.19 1.98 10.04
C ASN A 41 -12.49 1.22 11.16
N ALA A 42 -11.25 1.60 11.53
CA ALA A 42 -10.59 1.08 12.71
C ALA A 42 -11.41 1.33 13.99
N ASN A 43 -12.03 2.51 14.10
CA ASN A 43 -12.89 2.84 15.23
C ASN A 43 -14.26 2.13 15.17
N LEU A 44 -14.85 1.96 13.98
CA LEU A 44 -16.06 1.15 13.79
C LEU A 44 -15.81 -0.32 14.19
N ILE A 45 -14.65 -0.88 13.86
CA ILE A 45 -14.24 -2.23 14.32
C ILE A 45 -14.23 -2.28 15.85
N ASN A 46 -13.63 -1.29 16.52
CA ASN A 46 -13.62 -1.24 17.99
C ASN A 46 -15.04 -1.15 18.57
N ALA A 47 -15.92 -0.35 17.96
CA ALA A 47 -17.31 -0.25 18.38
C ALA A 47 -18.03 -1.60 18.26
N LEU A 48 -17.87 -2.30 17.14
CA LEU A 48 -18.49 -3.62 16.90
C LEU A 48 -17.95 -4.72 17.84
N LEU A 49 -16.68 -4.63 18.24
CA LEU A 49 -16.04 -5.64 19.10
C LEU A 49 -16.26 -5.39 20.60
N PHE A 50 -16.41 -4.13 21.02
CA PHE A 50 -16.35 -3.75 22.44
C PHE A 50 -17.53 -2.90 22.92
N ASN A 51 -18.48 -2.52 22.06
CA ASN A 51 -19.63 -1.70 22.43
C ASN A 51 -20.95 -2.22 21.82
N GLU A 52 -21.52 -3.25 22.46
CA GLU A 52 -22.76 -3.90 21.99
C GLU A 52 -23.99 -2.97 21.92
N GLN A 53 -24.01 -1.88 22.69
CA GLN A 53 -25.14 -0.93 22.73
C GLN A 53 -25.04 0.16 21.66
N SER A 54 -23.98 0.13 20.85
CA SER A 54 -23.69 1.12 19.83
C SER A 54 -24.64 1.02 18.64
N ILE A 55 -25.14 2.15 18.13
CA ILE A 55 -25.98 2.16 16.90
C ILE A 55 -25.22 1.60 15.69
N ILE A 56 -23.88 1.52 15.77
CA ILE A 56 -23.01 1.03 14.71
C ILE A 56 -23.44 -0.38 14.24
N HIS A 57 -23.95 -1.21 15.15
CA HIS A 57 -24.48 -2.54 14.82
C HIS A 57 -25.67 -2.51 13.87
N ASP A 58 -26.39 -1.41 13.73
CA ASP A 58 -27.53 -1.29 12.81
C ASP A 58 -27.09 -1.02 11.37
N PHE A 59 -25.87 -0.50 11.18
CA PHE A 59 -25.39 0.01 9.89
C PHE A 59 -24.32 -0.88 9.27
N VAL A 60 -23.35 -1.32 10.07
CA VAL A 60 -22.17 -2.02 9.59
C VAL A 60 -21.98 -3.35 10.31
N GLU A 61 -21.29 -4.26 9.64
CA GLU A 61 -20.86 -5.52 10.24
C GLU A 61 -19.45 -5.89 9.78
N ILE A 62 -18.78 -6.71 10.60
CA ILE A 62 -17.53 -7.34 10.20
C ILE A 62 -17.83 -8.27 9.03
N ASN A 63 -17.03 -8.16 7.98
CA ASN A 63 -17.10 -9.05 6.84
C ASN A 63 -16.91 -10.49 7.32
N PRO A 64 -17.91 -11.38 7.14
CA PRO A 64 -17.83 -12.75 7.64
C PRO A 64 -16.77 -13.58 6.92
N GLU A 65 -16.35 -13.13 5.73
CA GLU A 65 -15.25 -13.74 5.00
C GLU A 65 -13.90 -13.17 5.47
N PRO A 66 -12.87 -14.02 5.63
CA PRO A 66 -11.51 -13.58 5.97
C PRO A 66 -10.83 -12.94 4.75
N VAL A 67 -11.27 -11.75 4.36
CA VAL A 67 -10.80 -11.01 3.19
C VAL A 67 -9.40 -10.42 3.37
N PRO A 68 -8.69 -10.02 2.30
CA PRO A 68 -7.50 -9.19 2.41
C PRO A 68 -7.81 -7.82 3.06
N ASN A 69 -6.78 -6.97 3.18
CA ASN A 69 -6.87 -5.62 3.78
C ASN A 69 -7.22 -5.59 5.28
N TRP A 70 -7.09 -6.71 6.00
CA TRP A 70 -7.29 -6.78 7.44
C TRP A 70 -6.13 -6.16 8.23
N LEU A 71 -4.89 -6.44 7.82
CA LEU A 71 -3.73 -6.16 8.68
C LEU A 71 -3.64 -4.69 9.12
N GLY A 72 -3.75 -3.74 8.19
CA GLY A 72 -3.69 -2.31 8.49
C GLY A 72 -4.85 -1.85 9.39
N HIS A 73 -6.07 -2.30 9.11
CA HIS A 73 -7.26 -1.93 9.88
C HIS A 73 -7.22 -2.44 11.31
N PHE A 74 -6.87 -3.70 11.50
CA PHE A 74 -6.77 -4.29 12.85
C PHE A 74 -5.57 -3.76 13.63
N LEU A 75 -4.47 -3.37 12.98
CA LEU A 75 -3.37 -2.65 13.63
C LEU A 75 -3.82 -1.27 14.13
N LEU A 76 -4.52 -0.50 13.30
CA LEU A 76 -5.09 0.79 13.69
C LEU A 76 -6.12 0.63 14.81
N SER A 77 -7.04 -0.33 14.68
CA SER A 77 -8.04 -0.66 15.70
C SER A 77 -7.38 -1.01 17.03
N PHE A 78 -6.34 -1.84 17.02
CA PHE A 78 -5.56 -2.17 18.22
C PHE A 78 -4.91 -0.94 18.85
N PHE A 79 -4.23 -0.09 18.06
CA PHE A 79 -3.64 1.14 18.59
C PHE A 79 -4.69 2.11 19.14
N ASN A 80 -5.86 2.21 18.49
CA ASN A 80 -6.98 3.05 18.92
C ASN A 80 -7.60 2.61 20.26
N LEU A 81 -7.29 1.42 20.77
CA LEU A 81 -7.76 0.99 22.10
C LEU A 81 -7.15 1.82 23.25
N PHE A 82 -5.98 2.42 23.02
CA PHE A 82 -5.25 3.15 24.06
C PHE A 82 -4.60 4.45 23.58
N LEU A 83 -4.76 4.82 22.30
CA LEU A 83 -4.25 6.04 21.70
C LEU A 83 -5.34 6.72 20.88
N PRO A 84 -5.31 8.06 20.74
CA PRO A 84 -6.09 8.76 19.72
C PRO A 84 -5.73 8.30 18.31
N ALA A 85 -6.71 8.32 17.39
CA ALA A 85 -6.60 7.84 16.03
C ALA A 85 -5.41 8.44 15.26
N PHE A 86 -5.16 9.74 15.43
CA PHE A 86 -4.02 10.38 14.75
C PHE A 86 -2.66 9.86 15.25
N ILE A 87 -2.55 9.42 16.51
CA ILE A 87 -1.30 8.81 17.03
C ILE A 87 -1.17 7.37 16.52
N ALA A 88 -2.27 6.63 16.46
CA ALA A 88 -2.31 5.29 15.88
C ALA A 88 -1.83 5.29 14.42
N GLU A 89 -2.31 6.26 13.62
CA GLU A 89 -1.86 6.45 12.23
C GLU A 89 -0.35 6.71 12.15
N LYS A 90 0.17 7.60 13.01
CA LYS A 90 1.61 7.89 13.07
C LYS A 90 2.43 6.67 13.43
N LEU A 91 1.97 5.81 14.35
CA LEU A 91 2.63 4.55 14.65
C LEU A 91 2.67 3.62 13.44
N LEU A 92 1.59 3.58 12.65
CA LEU A 92 1.55 2.81 11.41
C LEU A 92 2.55 3.35 10.39
N PHE A 93 2.64 4.68 10.22
CA PHE A 93 3.65 5.30 9.35
C PHE A 93 5.08 5.04 9.84
N ILE A 94 5.33 5.12 11.14
CA ILE A 94 6.64 4.78 11.72
C ILE A 94 6.99 3.32 11.41
N CYS A 95 6.04 2.39 11.59
CA CYS A 95 6.22 0.99 11.23
C CYS A 95 6.59 0.83 9.76
N TYR A 96 5.96 1.57 8.85
CA TYR A 96 6.24 1.49 7.42
C TYR A 96 7.56 2.14 7.01
N ILE A 97 7.82 3.38 7.42
CA ILE A 97 9.01 4.17 7.08
C ILE A 97 10.28 3.48 7.60
N ILE A 98 10.21 2.79 8.74
CA ILE A 98 11.31 1.95 9.22
C ILE A 98 11.29 0.57 8.53
N GLY A 99 10.13 -0.08 8.47
CA GLY A 99 10.02 -1.47 8.01
C GLY A 99 10.44 -1.66 6.56
N LEU A 100 10.08 -0.75 5.65
CA LEU A 100 10.43 -0.85 4.23
C LEU A 100 11.95 -0.87 3.99
N PRO A 101 12.75 0.12 4.43
CA PRO A 101 14.19 0.10 4.21
C PRO A 101 14.88 -1.08 4.91
N TYR A 102 14.45 -1.46 6.12
CA TYR A 102 15.07 -2.59 6.84
C TYR A 102 14.74 -3.95 6.23
N SER A 103 13.51 -4.16 5.77
CA SER A 103 13.10 -5.39 5.08
C SER A 103 13.84 -5.55 3.75
N PHE A 104 13.90 -4.48 2.95
CA PHE A 104 14.68 -4.45 1.71
C PHE A 104 16.17 -4.73 1.97
N ARG A 105 16.77 -4.05 2.96
CA ARG A 105 18.16 -4.26 3.37
C ARG A 105 18.41 -5.69 3.89
N SER A 106 17.42 -6.32 4.52
CA SER A 106 17.50 -7.74 4.91
C SER A 106 17.61 -8.65 3.68
N LEU A 107 16.87 -8.37 2.61
CA LEU A 107 16.99 -9.11 1.34
C LEU A 107 18.34 -8.86 0.66
N VAL A 108 18.81 -7.61 0.62
CA VAL A 108 20.13 -7.24 0.07
C VAL A 108 21.25 -7.98 0.79
N ASN A 109 21.27 -7.95 2.12
CA ASN A 109 22.31 -8.62 2.92
C ASN A 109 22.27 -10.15 2.78
N ARG A 110 21.11 -10.74 2.48
CA ARG A 110 20.95 -12.18 2.24
C ARG A 110 21.47 -12.63 0.88
N THR A 111 21.45 -11.74 -0.11
CA THR A 111 21.78 -12.05 -1.50
C THR A 111 23.18 -11.58 -1.88
N HIS A 112 23.50 -10.30 -1.64
CA HIS A 112 24.76 -9.65 -2.06
C HIS A 112 25.24 -8.61 -1.02
N PRO A 113 25.78 -9.06 0.13
CA PRO A 113 26.20 -8.17 1.22
C PRO A 113 27.30 -7.17 0.84
N GLU A 114 28.06 -7.42 -0.23
CA GLU A 114 29.08 -6.54 -0.80
C GLU A 114 28.51 -5.25 -1.41
N ASN A 115 27.25 -5.28 -1.83
CA ASN A 115 26.55 -4.16 -2.45
C ASN A 115 25.57 -3.49 -1.48
N ARG A 116 25.82 -3.60 -0.16
CA ARG A 116 24.94 -3.09 0.89
C ARG A 116 24.60 -1.61 0.74
N LEU A 117 25.49 -0.77 0.23
CA LEU A 117 25.21 0.65 0.00
C LEU A 117 24.03 0.86 -0.97
N VAL A 118 23.80 -0.09 -1.88
CA VAL A 118 22.67 -0.01 -2.80
C VAL A 118 21.32 -0.18 -2.08
N SER A 119 21.30 -0.69 -0.84
CA SER A 119 20.07 -0.74 -0.03
C SER A 119 19.49 0.64 0.29
N TYR A 120 20.27 1.72 0.17
CA TYR A 120 19.78 3.09 0.36
C TYR A 120 18.89 3.58 -0.81
N LEU A 121 18.90 2.89 -1.96
CA LEU A 121 18.08 3.30 -3.10
C LEU A 121 16.58 3.09 -2.85
N ILE A 122 16.21 2.37 -1.79
CA ILE A 122 14.82 2.17 -1.38
C ILE A 122 14.20 3.41 -0.71
N PHE A 123 15.00 4.35 -0.17
CA PHE A 123 14.49 5.47 0.62
C PHE A 123 13.46 6.33 -0.14
N PRO A 124 13.72 6.77 -1.39
CA PRO A 124 12.72 7.52 -2.15
C PRO A 124 11.36 6.80 -2.30
N PHE A 125 11.37 5.46 -2.33
CA PHE A 125 10.15 4.65 -2.52
C PHE A 125 9.25 4.62 -1.27
N ILE A 126 9.74 5.08 -0.11
CA ILE A 126 8.92 5.27 1.09
C ILE A 126 7.78 6.23 0.79
N PHE A 127 8.09 7.38 0.21
CA PHE A 127 7.09 8.39 -0.17
C PHE A 127 6.69 8.21 -1.64
N SER A 128 6.21 7.01 -1.99
CA SER A 128 5.65 6.69 -3.32
C SER A 128 4.22 7.19 -3.46
N SER A 129 3.64 7.14 -4.66
CA SER A 129 2.23 7.47 -4.91
C SER A 129 1.29 6.72 -3.95
N PHE A 130 1.57 5.44 -3.68
CA PHE A 130 0.77 4.59 -2.80
C PHE A 130 0.83 4.99 -1.32
N PHE A 131 1.89 5.68 -0.89
CA PHE A 131 1.94 6.24 0.46
C PHE A 131 0.95 7.40 0.60
N PHE A 132 0.93 8.31 -0.37
CA PHE A 132 0.03 9.47 -0.38
C PHE A 132 -1.43 9.12 -0.68
N LEU A 133 -1.67 8.10 -1.51
CA LEU A 133 -3.01 7.53 -1.68
C LEU A 133 -3.54 6.87 -0.40
N GLY A 134 -2.68 6.60 0.59
CA GLY A 134 -3.11 5.98 1.83
C GLY A 134 -3.30 4.47 1.72
N PHE A 135 -2.70 3.78 0.73
CA PHE A 135 -2.81 2.32 0.59
C PHE A 135 -1.99 1.57 1.66
N TYR A 136 -2.35 1.71 2.93
CA TYR A 136 -1.57 1.22 4.08
C TYR A 136 -1.33 -0.28 4.01
N ASN A 137 -2.38 -1.04 3.69
CA ASN A 137 -2.33 -2.49 3.51
C ASN A 137 -1.39 -2.92 2.37
N PHE A 138 -1.35 -2.18 1.26
CA PHE A 138 -0.39 -2.43 0.18
C PHE A 138 1.04 -2.13 0.65
N ASN A 139 1.26 -0.98 1.31
CA ASN A 139 2.57 -0.57 1.81
C ASN A 139 3.15 -1.53 2.86
N LEU A 140 2.34 -2.00 3.81
CA LEU A 140 2.74 -3.03 4.78
C LEU A 140 3.08 -4.35 4.09
N SER A 141 2.37 -4.71 3.03
CA SER A 141 2.64 -5.94 2.29
C SER A 141 4.00 -5.92 1.58
N LEU A 142 4.54 -4.75 1.23
CA LEU A 142 5.91 -4.64 0.70
C LEU A 142 6.98 -4.97 1.75
N ILE A 143 6.75 -4.60 3.02
CA ILE A 143 7.61 -4.97 4.14
C ILE A 143 7.62 -6.49 4.30
N LEU A 144 6.42 -7.07 4.31
CA LEU A 144 6.22 -8.52 4.43
C LEU A 144 6.82 -9.25 3.23
N LEU A 145 6.67 -8.75 2.01
CA LEU A 145 7.29 -9.29 0.80
C LEU A 145 8.81 -9.44 0.98
N PHE A 146 9.52 -8.38 1.32
CA PHE A 146 10.98 -8.44 1.43
C PHE A 146 11.48 -9.27 2.61
N PHE A 147 10.82 -9.20 3.77
CA PHE A 147 11.18 -10.07 4.91
C PHE A 147 10.89 -11.54 4.62
N THR A 148 9.75 -11.85 4.00
CA THR A 148 9.39 -13.23 3.64
C THR A 148 10.38 -13.80 2.65
N LEU A 149 10.75 -13.03 1.61
CA LEU A 149 11.75 -13.44 0.64
C LEU A 149 13.14 -13.64 1.28
N SER A 150 13.58 -12.70 2.14
CA SER A 150 14.86 -12.81 2.85
C SER A 150 14.89 -14.04 3.78
N PHE A 151 13.79 -14.33 4.48
CA PHE A 151 13.66 -15.47 5.37
C PHE A 151 13.57 -16.80 4.60
N TRP A 152 12.77 -16.85 3.55
CA TRP A 152 12.67 -18.02 2.68
C TRP A 152 14.01 -18.34 2.01
N LEU A 153 14.75 -17.34 1.50
CA LEU A 153 16.07 -17.54 0.91
C LEU A 153 17.07 -18.13 1.90
N LYS A 154 16.99 -17.79 3.19
CA LYS A 154 17.79 -18.43 4.24
C LYS A 154 17.51 -19.94 4.32
N ILE A 155 16.24 -20.34 4.30
CA ILE A 155 15.81 -21.75 4.33
C ILE A 155 16.27 -22.47 3.05
N TYR A 156 16.05 -21.84 1.89
CA TYR A 156 16.42 -22.36 0.58
C TYR A 156 17.94 -22.61 0.49
N GLN A 157 18.76 -21.65 0.91
CA GLN A 157 20.23 -21.75 0.88
C GLN A 157 20.76 -22.83 1.83
N ASN A 158 20.18 -22.94 3.03
CA ASN A 158 20.57 -23.95 4.02
C ASN A 158 20.05 -25.35 3.70
N ASN A 159 19.12 -25.49 2.76
CA ASN A 159 18.44 -26.73 2.37
C ASN A 159 17.84 -27.51 3.56
N HIS A 160 17.45 -26.78 4.61
CA HIS A 160 16.93 -27.32 5.86
C HIS A 160 15.90 -26.34 6.46
N ALA A 161 14.71 -26.84 6.80
CA ALA A 161 13.69 -26.10 7.50
C ALA A 161 13.30 -26.85 8.78
N SER A 162 13.46 -26.21 9.93
CA SER A 162 12.87 -26.71 11.18
C SER A 162 11.36 -26.44 11.19
N THR A 163 10.61 -27.13 12.05
CA THR A 163 9.17 -26.87 12.24
C THR A 163 8.89 -25.40 12.55
N GLY A 164 9.68 -24.79 13.44
CA GLY A 164 9.55 -23.36 13.75
C GLY A 164 9.78 -22.46 12.53
N ALA A 165 10.69 -22.82 11.61
CA ALA A 165 10.89 -22.07 10.38
C ALA A 165 9.70 -22.18 9.41
N VAL A 166 9.05 -23.36 9.35
CA VAL A 166 7.83 -23.55 8.54
C VAL A 166 6.68 -22.72 9.11
N ILE A 167 6.49 -22.73 10.44
CA ILE A 167 5.45 -21.92 11.11
C ILE A 167 5.69 -20.43 10.86
N GLN A 168 6.94 -19.96 11.04
CA GLN A 168 7.28 -18.55 10.81
C GLN A 168 7.06 -18.16 9.34
N LEU A 169 7.43 -19.01 8.38
CA LEU A 169 7.19 -18.75 6.97
C LEU A 169 5.68 -18.72 6.67
N SER A 170 4.90 -19.64 7.26
CA SER A 170 3.45 -19.67 7.11
C SER A 170 2.79 -18.40 7.64
N LEU A 171 3.19 -17.94 8.82
CA LEU A 171 2.71 -16.70 9.40
C LEU A 171 3.01 -15.50 8.48
N LEU A 172 4.23 -15.40 7.97
CA LEU A 172 4.63 -14.30 7.09
C LEU A 172 3.84 -14.28 5.77
N ILE A 173 3.62 -15.45 5.15
CA ILE A 173 2.82 -15.56 3.92
C ILE A 173 1.34 -15.22 4.21
N THR A 174 0.78 -15.72 5.32
CA THR A 174 -0.59 -15.42 5.76
C THR A 174 -0.79 -13.94 6.08
N LEU A 175 0.16 -13.31 6.76
CA LEU A 175 0.13 -11.87 6.99
C LEU A 175 0.21 -11.09 5.67
N THR A 176 0.97 -11.58 4.68
CA THR A 176 1.03 -10.93 3.36
C THR A 176 -0.34 -10.98 2.67
N TYR A 177 -1.06 -12.10 2.76
CA TYR A 177 -2.44 -12.23 2.26
C TYR A 177 -3.39 -11.25 2.96
N PHE A 178 -3.43 -11.24 4.30
CA PHE A 178 -4.28 -10.34 5.07
C PHE A 178 -3.89 -8.86 4.92
N SER A 179 -2.65 -8.58 4.56
CA SER A 179 -2.22 -7.25 4.17
C SER A 179 -2.78 -6.94 2.78
N HIS A 180 -2.34 -7.62 1.73
CA HIS A 180 -2.79 -7.32 0.37
C HIS A 180 -2.66 -8.51 -0.58
N VAL A 181 -3.79 -8.95 -1.15
CA VAL A 181 -3.86 -10.15 -2.02
C VAL A 181 -2.95 -10.07 -3.25
N PHE A 182 -2.87 -8.91 -3.91
CA PHE A 182 -2.00 -8.70 -5.06
C PHE A 182 -0.52 -8.99 -4.75
N VAL A 183 0.00 -8.44 -3.64
CA VAL A 183 1.41 -8.65 -3.27
C VAL A 183 1.64 -10.08 -2.78
N PHE A 184 0.65 -10.72 -2.17
CA PHE A 184 0.68 -12.16 -1.89
C PHE A 184 0.86 -13.00 -3.17
N VAL A 185 0.10 -12.73 -4.24
CA VAL A 185 0.24 -13.44 -5.51
C VAL A 185 1.64 -13.22 -6.10
N ILE A 186 2.14 -11.99 -6.08
CA ILE A 186 3.50 -11.70 -6.56
C ILE A 186 4.57 -12.40 -5.72
N LEU A 187 4.43 -12.43 -4.39
CA LEU A 187 5.32 -13.18 -3.50
C LEU A 187 5.38 -14.67 -3.89
N MET A 188 4.22 -15.30 -4.08
CA MET A 188 4.14 -16.72 -4.47
C MET A 188 4.74 -16.96 -5.87
N ALA A 189 4.49 -16.05 -6.82
CA ALA A 189 5.07 -16.11 -8.16
C ALA A 189 6.60 -15.99 -8.13
N ILE A 190 7.15 -15.07 -7.32
CA ILE A 190 8.60 -14.90 -7.13
C ILE A 190 9.22 -16.16 -6.55
N ILE A 191 8.63 -16.72 -5.49
CA ILE A 191 9.11 -17.96 -4.85
C ILE A 191 9.10 -19.12 -5.86
N GLY A 192 7.99 -19.29 -6.60
CA GLY A 192 7.83 -20.35 -7.59
C GLY A 192 8.83 -20.25 -8.74
N LEU A 193 8.99 -19.06 -9.32
CA LEU A 193 9.92 -18.80 -10.42
C LEU A 193 11.39 -18.94 -9.97
N TYR A 194 11.72 -18.50 -8.76
CA TYR A 194 13.05 -18.68 -8.18
C TYR A 194 13.37 -20.17 -7.99
N LEU A 195 12.42 -20.98 -7.50
CA LEU A 195 12.60 -22.41 -7.38
C LEU A 195 12.81 -23.08 -8.75
N LEU A 196 12.01 -22.71 -9.75
CA LEU A 196 12.13 -23.23 -11.12
C LEU A 196 13.52 -22.94 -11.72
N ILE A 197 13.96 -21.68 -11.67
CA ILE A 197 15.27 -21.28 -12.17
C ILE A 197 16.39 -21.95 -11.36
N GLY A 198 16.22 -22.12 -10.05
CA GLY A 198 17.16 -22.83 -9.19
C GLY A 198 17.36 -24.30 -9.60
N VAL A 199 16.28 -25.00 -9.96
CA VAL A 199 16.33 -26.37 -10.49
C VAL A 199 17.04 -26.42 -11.84
N ILE A 200 16.70 -25.51 -12.77
CA ILE A 200 17.34 -25.41 -14.09
C ILE A 200 18.86 -25.16 -13.94
N HIS A 201 19.24 -24.25 -13.05
CA HIS A 201 20.63 -23.92 -12.76
C HIS A 201 21.41 -25.12 -12.20
N ARG A 202 20.85 -25.84 -11.21
CA ARG A 202 21.47 -27.06 -10.68
C ARG A 202 21.64 -28.13 -11.77
N TYR A 203 20.61 -28.38 -12.56
CA TYR A 203 20.69 -29.32 -13.68
C TYR A 203 21.75 -28.93 -14.72
N ALA A 204 21.94 -27.63 -14.98
CA ALA A 204 22.93 -27.15 -15.93
C ALA A 204 24.37 -27.20 -15.41
N HIS A 205 24.60 -26.98 -14.10
CA HIS A 205 25.93 -26.81 -13.53
C HIS A 205 26.46 -27.98 -12.69
N THR A 206 25.58 -28.77 -12.08
CA THR A 206 26.00 -29.93 -11.30
C THR A 206 25.83 -31.19 -12.13
N ARG A 207 26.81 -32.11 -12.10
CA ARG A 207 26.64 -33.51 -12.56
C ARG A 207 25.73 -34.30 -11.61
N GLU A 208 24.77 -33.64 -10.95
CA GLU A 208 23.81 -34.31 -10.10
C GLU A 208 22.97 -35.23 -10.98
N ASN A 209 22.98 -36.53 -10.66
CA ASN A 209 22.05 -37.48 -11.26
C ASN A 209 20.60 -37.04 -10.98
N GLY A 210 19.66 -37.41 -11.84
CA GLY A 210 18.26 -36.97 -11.72
C GLY A 210 17.60 -37.23 -10.35
N SER A 211 18.10 -38.20 -9.58
CA SER A 211 17.65 -38.49 -8.21
C SER A 211 18.01 -37.38 -7.21
N GLY A 212 19.18 -36.75 -7.31
CA GLY A 212 19.61 -35.65 -6.45
C GLY A 212 18.77 -34.40 -6.66
N LEU A 213 18.57 -34.03 -7.93
CA LEU A 213 17.72 -32.90 -8.33
C LEU A 213 16.27 -33.10 -7.86
N ARG A 214 15.73 -34.32 -8.03
CA ARG A 214 14.39 -34.69 -7.56
C ARG A 214 14.28 -34.59 -6.04
N SER A 215 15.28 -35.07 -5.30
CA SER A 215 15.30 -34.98 -3.84
C SER A 215 15.32 -33.53 -3.35
N PHE A 216 16.15 -32.68 -3.96
CA PHE A 216 16.18 -31.24 -3.68
C PHE A 216 14.82 -30.58 -3.94
N PHE A 217 14.25 -30.78 -5.14
CA PHE A 217 12.97 -30.19 -5.51
C PHE A 217 11.83 -30.63 -4.59
N LEU A 218 11.73 -31.93 -4.29
CA LEU A 218 10.70 -32.47 -3.39
C LEU A 218 10.82 -31.91 -1.98
N LYS A 219 12.03 -31.72 -1.46
CA LYS A 219 12.23 -31.08 -0.14
C LYS A 219 11.73 -29.63 -0.14
N GLN A 220 12.11 -28.85 -1.15
CA GLN A 220 11.72 -27.45 -1.26
C GLN A 220 10.20 -27.29 -1.42
N ILE A 221 9.58 -28.09 -2.30
CA ILE A 221 8.13 -28.11 -2.47
C ILE A 221 7.43 -28.55 -1.18
N LYS A 222 7.90 -29.60 -0.50
CA LYS A 222 7.29 -30.01 0.78
C LYS A 222 7.26 -28.86 1.79
N PHE A 223 8.36 -28.12 1.95
CA PHE A 223 8.41 -26.98 2.87
C PHE A 223 7.47 -25.85 2.44
N LEU A 224 7.45 -25.52 1.16
CA LEU A 224 6.58 -24.47 0.62
C LEU A 224 5.11 -24.83 0.72
N THR A 225 4.73 -26.07 0.41
CA THR A 225 3.37 -26.56 0.55
C THR A 225 2.93 -26.45 2.00
N LEU A 226 3.72 -26.98 2.96
CA LEU A 226 3.38 -26.90 4.38
C LEU A 226 3.24 -25.46 4.89
N ALA A 227 4.13 -24.56 4.46
CA ALA A 227 4.04 -23.15 4.84
C ALA A 227 2.85 -22.43 4.20
N SER A 228 2.44 -22.83 2.98
CA SER A 228 1.46 -22.08 2.19
C SER A 228 0.04 -22.66 2.23
N VAL A 229 -0.22 -23.79 2.90
CA VAL A 229 -1.57 -24.41 2.93
C VAL A 229 -2.64 -23.40 3.38
N ILE A 230 -2.46 -22.80 4.55
CA ILE A 230 -3.43 -21.84 5.12
C ILE A 230 -3.68 -20.65 4.17
N PRO A 231 -2.65 -19.89 3.75
CA PRO A 231 -2.90 -18.72 2.90
C PRO A 231 -3.42 -19.09 1.51
N LEU A 232 -3.08 -20.26 0.96
CA LEU A 232 -3.65 -20.74 -0.30
C LEU A 232 -5.14 -21.12 -0.17
N LEU A 233 -5.55 -21.68 0.97
CA LEU A 233 -6.96 -21.94 1.24
C LEU A 233 -7.74 -20.64 1.40
N LEU A 234 -7.18 -19.64 2.09
CA LEU A 234 -7.79 -18.31 2.22
C LEU A 234 -7.90 -17.62 0.84
N PHE A 235 -6.84 -17.68 0.04
CA PHE A 235 -6.83 -17.18 -1.33
C PHE A 235 -7.89 -17.87 -2.20
N ALA A 236 -7.96 -19.20 -2.16
CA ALA A 236 -8.97 -19.96 -2.90
C ALA A 236 -10.39 -19.58 -2.45
N ASN A 237 -10.63 -19.50 -1.14
CA ASN A 237 -11.92 -19.08 -0.59
C ASN A 237 -12.32 -17.69 -1.11
N TYR A 238 -11.40 -16.73 -1.06
CA TYR A 238 -11.66 -15.35 -1.52
C TYR A 238 -12.10 -15.26 -2.98
N PHE A 239 -11.47 -16.02 -3.88
CA PHE A 239 -11.82 -16.00 -5.30
C PHE A 239 -13.03 -16.87 -5.64
N PHE A 240 -13.25 -17.98 -4.91
CA PHE A 240 -14.41 -18.85 -5.15
C PHE A 240 -15.71 -18.32 -4.54
N SER A 241 -15.65 -17.42 -3.55
CA SER A 241 -16.83 -16.79 -2.96
C SER A 241 -17.32 -15.55 -3.70
N ARG A 242 -16.64 -15.16 -4.80
CA ARG A 242 -16.94 -13.94 -5.57
C ARG A 242 -17.17 -14.26 -7.04
N GLU A 243 -18.05 -13.49 -7.67
CA GLU A 243 -18.24 -13.56 -9.12
C GLU A 243 -17.01 -13.02 -9.85
N ALA A 244 -16.74 -13.53 -11.05
CA ALA A 244 -15.66 -12.98 -11.86
C ALA A 244 -15.94 -11.52 -12.21
N SER A 245 -14.88 -10.71 -12.30
CA SER A 245 -15.04 -9.30 -12.63
C SER A 245 -15.70 -9.12 -14.00
N THR A 246 -16.76 -8.32 -14.01
CA THR A 246 -17.56 -7.99 -15.18
C THR A 246 -17.07 -6.70 -15.85
N PHE A 247 -16.33 -5.87 -15.11
CA PHE A 247 -15.75 -4.62 -15.60
C PHE A 247 -14.23 -4.68 -15.61
N ASN A 248 -13.63 -4.37 -16.76
CA ASN A 248 -12.19 -4.21 -16.89
C ASN A 248 -11.88 -2.97 -17.74
N HIS A 249 -11.11 -2.04 -17.19
CA HIS A 249 -10.62 -0.88 -17.90
C HIS A 249 -9.10 -0.99 -18.11
N TYR A 250 -8.67 -0.86 -19.36
CA TYR A 250 -7.27 -0.95 -19.76
C TYR A 250 -6.75 0.42 -20.17
N LEU A 251 -5.52 0.74 -19.76
CA LEU A 251 -4.82 1.93 -20.25
C LEU A 251 -4.19 1.65 -21.61
N SER A 252 -4.03 2.70 -22.42
CA SER A 252 -3.34 2.56 -23.70
C SER A 252 -1.87 2.23 -23.50
N ALA A 253 -1.25 1.53 -24.44
CA ALA A 253 0.19 1.24 -24.38
C ALA A 253 1.04 2.53 -24.33
N SER A 254 0.55 3.64 -24.90
CA SER A 254 1.18 4.95 -24.82
C SER A 254 1.16 5.48 -23.39
N ASP A 255 0.02 5.44 -22.71
CA ASP A 255 -0.12 5.90 -21.33
C ASP A 255 0.70 5.05 -20.37
N LEU A 256 0.69 3.73 -20.57
CA LEU A 256 1.52 2.81 -19.81
C LEU A 256 3.01 3.09 -20.00
N THR A 257 3.45 3.33 -21.24
CA THR A 257 4.85 3.66 -21.52
C THR A 257 5.23 5.00 -20.89
N LYS A 258 4.37 6.01 -21.00
CA LYS A 258 4.56 7.32 -20.35
C LYS A 258 4.65 7.17 -18.83
N ASN A 259 3.75 6.41 -18.21
CA ASN A 259 3.76 6.18 -16.77
C ASN A 259 5.04 5.47 -16.30
N LEU A 260 5.58 4.57 -17.12
CA LEU A 260 6.86 3.94 -16.86
C LEU A 260 8.00 4.96 -17.01
N THR A 261 8.09 5.70 -18.12
CA THR A 261 9.19 6.65 -18.34
C THR A 261 9.18 7.86 -17.40
N ASP A 262 8.00 8.34 -17.02
CA ASP A 262 7.83 9.42 -16.05
C ASP A 262 8.02 8.95 -14.60
N MET A 263 8.19 7.63 -14.40
CA MET A 263 8.25 6.97 -13.10
C MET A 263 7.05 7.38 -12.21
N SER A 264 5.83 7.35 -12.78
CA SER A 264 4.59 7.83 -12.14
C SER A 264 4.30 7.22 -10.77
N ILE A 265 4.85 6.04 -10.48
CA ILE A 265 4.84 5.42 -9.14
C ILE A 265 5.46 6.29 -8.04
N MET A 266 6.27 7.30 -8.40
CA MET A 266 6.93 8.23 -7.48
C MET A 266 6.21 9.57 -7.38
N LYS A 267 5.22 9.84 -8.24
CA LYS A 267 4.41 11.07 -8.18
C LYS A 267 3.42 10.93 -7.03
N GLY A 268 3.67 11.64 -5.94
CA GLY A 268 2.88 11.60 -4.72
C GLY A 268 1.59 12.40 -4.86
N LEU A 269 1.71 13.73 -4.82
CA LEU A 269 0.56 14.62 -4.67
C LEU A 269 0.44 15.65 -5.81
N MET A 270 1.56 16.10 -6.37
CA MET A 270 1.57 17.22 -7.30
C MET A 270 2.48 16.94 -8.50
N SER A 271 2.34 17.71 -9.57
CA SER A 271 3.13 17.55 -10.80
C SER A 271 4.54 18.16 -10.70
N GLU A 272 4.71 19.10 -9.77
CA GLU A 272 5.86 19.98 -9.61
C GLU A 272 7.10 19.24 -9.10
N GLU A 273 6.95 18.03 -8.56
CA GLU A 273 8.06 17.16 -8.16
C GLU A 273 8.71 16.39 -9.31
N GLN A 274 8.15 16.47 -10.53
CA GLN A 274 8.67 15.74 -11.71
C GLN A 274 10.18 15.93 -11.94
N PRO A 275 10.78 17.12 -11.78
CA PRO A 275 12.23 17.29 -11.98
C PRO A 275 13.06 16.39 -11.05
N LEU A 276 12.66 16.24 -9.78
CA LEU A 276 13.33 15.37 -8.81
C LEU A 276 13.14 13.89 -9.17
N ILE A 277 11.95 13.51 -9.62
CA ILE A 277 11.65 12.15 -10.09
C ILE A 277 12.47 11.80 -11.33
N ASN A 278 12.63 12.74 -12.27
CA ASN A 278 13.46 12.54 -13.46
C ASN A 278 14.93 12.25 -13.08
N VAL A 279 15.46 12.91 -12.05
CA VAL A 279 16.81 12.60 -11.54
C VAL A 279 16.89 11.14 -11.05
N LEU A 280 15.88 10.66 -10.30
CA LEU A 280 15.82 9.25 -9.88
C LEU A 280 15.74 8.31 -11.08
N PHE A 281 14.86 8.60 -12.04
CA PHE A 281 14.65 7.76 -13.22
C PHE A 281 15.92 7.65 -14.08
N TYR A 282 16.57 8.76 -14.44
CA TYR A 282 17.77 8.71 -15.25
C TYR A 282 18.95 8.09 -14.50
N THR A 283 19.07 8.32 -13.19
CA THR A 283 20.09 7.65 -12.36
C THR A 283 19.86 6.14 -12.31
N PHE A 284 18.61 5.71 -12.12
CA PHE A 284 18.20 4.31 -12.16
C PHE A 284 18.49 3.69 -13.53
N LEU A 285 18.16 4.38 -14.63
CA LEU A 285 18.39 3.92 -16.00
C LEU A 285 19.88 3.75 -16.30
N MET A 286 20.72 4.72 -15.91
CA MET A 286 22.17 4.61 -16.07
C MET A 286 22.74 3.43 -15.27
N LEU A 287 22.24 3.22 -14.05
CA LEU A 287 22.64 2.08 -13.23
C LEU A 287 22.18 0.74 -13.84
N PHE A 288 20.98 0.71 -14.42
CA PHE A 288 20.45 -0.46 -15.13
C PHE A 288 21.29 -0.80 -16.37
N ILE A 289 21.64 0.19 -17.20
CA ILE A 289 22.51 0.02 -18.36
C ILE A 289 23.89 -0.50 -17.92
N TYR A 290 24.47 0.07 -16.86
CA TYR A 290 25.73 -0.41 -16.30
C TYR A 290 25.65 -1.85 -15.78
N ALA A 291 24.55 -2.20 -15.11
CA ALA A 291 24.29 -3.56 -14.63
C ALA A 291 24.20 -4.57 -15.80
N ILE A 292 23.51 -4.21 -16.89
CA ILE A 292 23.47 -5.00 -18.13
C ILE A 292 24.88 -5.20 -18.69
N TYR A 293 25.65 -4.11 -18.83
CA TYR A 293 27.03 -4.18 -19.33
C TYR A 293 27.89 -5.14 -18.49
N GLN A 294 27.82 -5.04 -17.16
CA GLN A 294 28.57 -5.91 -16.24
C GLN A 294 28.11 -7.36 -16.34
N ARG A 295 26.81 -7.61 -16.50
CA ARG A 295 26.26 -8.95 -16.69
C ARG A 295 26.74 -9.57 -18.00
N ILE A 296 26.65 -8.85 -19.11
CA ILE A 296 27.14 -9.28 -20.43
C ILE A 296 28.64 -9.61 -20.37
N ARG A 297 29.44 -8.73 -19.76
CA ARG A 297 30.89 -8.96 -19.58
C ARG A 297 31.16 -10.21 -18.74
N SER A 298 30.37 -10.46 -17.70
CA SER A 298 30.47 -11.67 -16.89
C SER A 298 30.11 -12.92 -17.69
N MET A 299 29.05 -12.87 -18.51
CA MET A 299 28.64 -14.00 -19.37
C MET A 299 29.70 -14.33 -20.42
N ILE A 300 30.29 -13.32 -21.09
CA ILE A 300 31.36 -13.53 -22.07
C ILE A 300 32.59 -14.18 -21.42
N ARG A 301 32.96 -13.75 -20.21
CA ARG A 301 34.08 -14.35 -19.46
C ARG A 301 33.78 -15.80 -19.07
N SER A 302 32.59 -16.10 -18.55
CA SER A 302 32.20 -17.48 -18.22
C SER A 302 32.16 -18.36 -19.46
N TYR A 303 31.64 -17.86 -20.59
CA TYR A 303 31.56 -18.62 -21.84
C TYR A 303 32.96 -19.01 -22.36
N LYS A 304 33.94 -18.10 -22.28
CA LYS A 304 35.33 -18.40 -22.68
C LYS A 304 36.01 -19.43 -21.78
N ASN A 305 35.65 -19.48 -20.50
CA ASN A 305 36.28 -20.36 -19.51
C ASN A 305 35.56 -21.70 -19.31
N THR A 306 34.37 -21.90 -19.86
CA THR A 306 33.55 -23.10 -19.61
C THR A 306 33.71 -24.12 -20.73
N THR A 307 34.09 -25.34 -20.38
CA THR A 307 34.27 -26.48 -21.31
C THR A 307 32.94 -26.97 -21.91
N HIS A 308 31.80 -26.67 -21.26
CA HIS A 308 30.46 -27.03 -21.69
C HIS A 308 29.68 -25.84 -22.27
N ARG A 309 29.43 -25.84 -23.58
CA ARG A 309 28.75 -24.78 -24.35
C ARG A 309 27.21 -24.76 -24.19
N ARG A 310 26.66 -24.98 -23.00
CA ARG A 310 25.20 -24.86 -22.79
C ARG A 310 24.86 -23.42 -22.40
N ILE A 311 24.06 -22.73 -23.21
CA ILE A 311 23.60 -21.36 -22.94
C ILE A 311 22.96 -21.24 -21.54
N LEU A 312 22.24 -22.28 -21.10
CA LEU A 312 21.62 -22.36 -19.78
C LEU A 312 22.61 -22.31 -18.60
N SER A 313 23.88 -22.68 -18.83
CA SER A 313 24.96 -22.57 -17.82
C SER A 313 25.50 -21.14 -17.67
N LEU A 314 24.99 -20.18 -18.45
CA LEU A 314 25.34 -18.77 -18.29
C LEU A 314 24.44 -18.08 -17.27
N LEU A 315 23.22 -18.59 -17.03
CA LEU A 315 22.29 -18.05 -16.04
C LEU A 315 22.83 -18.27 -14.63
N THR A 316 22.63 -17.29 -13.76
CA THR A 316 22.96 -17.36 -12.34
C THR A 316 21.67 -17.26 -11.51
N SER A 317 21.69 -17.71 -10.26
CA SER A 317 20.53 -17.53 -9.37
C SER A 317 20.16 -16.05 -9.15
N GLY A 318 21.09 -15.12 -9.36
CA GLY A 318 20.80 -13.68 -9.32
C GLY A 318 19.92 -13.20 -10.49
N ASP A 319 19.95 -13.88 -11.64
CA ASP A 319 19.16 -13.49 -12.81
C ASP A 319 17.67 -13.81 -12.69
N THR A 320 17.26 -14.56 -11.67
CA THR A 320 15.84 -14.75 -11.38
C THR A 320 15.13 -13.40 -11.26
N TRP A 321 15.77 -12.39 -10.65
CA TRP A 321 15.18 -11.07 -10.47
C TRP A 321 14.91 -10.32 -11.77
N ILE A 322 15.78 -10.46 -12.79
CA ILE A 322 15.50 -9.85 -14.10
C ILE A 322 14.40 -10.61 -14.85
N VAL A 323 14.32 -11.94 -14.70
CA VAL A 323 13.21 -12.72 -15.28
C VAL A 323 11.88 -12.31 -14.63
N ILE A 324 11.85 -12.15 -13.30
CA ILE A 324 10.69 -11.63 -12.56
C ILE A 324 10.31 -10.25 -13.10
N ALA A 325 11.28 -9.34 -13.24
CA ALA A 325 11.04 -8.01 -13.78
C ALA A 325 10.45 -8.07 -15.21
N LEU A 326 10.94 -8.95 -16.08
CA LEU A 326 10.39 -9.12 -17.43
C LEU A 326 8.96 -9.67 -17.42
N VAL A 327 8.64 -10.60 -16.51
CA VAL A 327 7.27 -11.11 -16.33
C VAL A 327 6.35 -9.99 -15.83
N LEU A 328 6.79 -9.20 -14.86
CA LEU A 328 6.04 -8.04 -14.37
C LEU A 328 5.85 -6.99 -15.48
N LEU A 329 6.88 -6.73 -16.30
CA LEU A 329 6.77 -5.81 -17.43
C LEU A 329 5.76 -6.33 -18.47
N ALA A 330 5.74 -7.63 -18.76
CA ALA A 330 4.73 -8.21 -19.64
C ALA A 330 3.32 -8.07 -19.02
N ALA A 331 3.17 -8.38 -17.72
CA ALA A 331 1.91 -8.21 -17.01
C ALA A 331 1.44 -6.75 -17.00
N TYR A 332 2.36 -5.78 -16.93
CA TYR A 332 2.06 -4.34 -16.95
C TYR A 332 1.33 -3.91 -18.22
N TYR A 333 1.68 -4.49 -19.37
CA TYR A 333 1.05 -4.17 -20.67
C TYR A 333 -0.20 -5.01 -20.99
N VAL A 334 -0.45 -6.08 -20.24
CA VAL A 334 -1.56 -7.03 -20.53
C VAL A 334 -2.66 -6.98 -19.47
N SER A 335 -2.37 -6.51 -18.25
CA SER A 335 -3.36 -6.48 -17.16
C SER A 335 -4.28 -5.26 -17.28
N PRO A 336 -5.56 -5.36 -16.85
CA PRO A 336 -6.41 -4.19 -16.69
C PRO A 336 -5.85 -3.27 -15.61
N ASP A 337 -6.06 -1.97 -15.74
CA ASP A 337 -5.68 -1.00 -14.71
C ASP A 337 -6.74 -0.89 -13.60
N VAL A 338 -8.01 -1.03 -13.95
CA VAL A 338 -9.15 -1.04 -13.01
C VAL A 338 -10.05 -2.23 -13.29
N ASN A 339 -10.48 -2.90 -12.23
CA ASN A 339 -11.52 -3.90 -12.24
C ASN A 339 -12.40 -3.81 -10.98
N ASP A 340 -13.38 -4.71 -10.84
CA ASP A 340 -14.32 -4.72 -9.71
C ASP A 340 -13.63 -4.90 -8.33
N PHE A 341 -12.44 -5.48 -8.33
CA PHE A 341 -11.66 -5.80 -7.12
C PHE A 341 -10.59 -4.75 -6.77
N GLY A 342 -10.43 -3.72 -7.60
CA GLY A 342 -9.48 -2.63 -7.32
C GLY A 342 -9.00 -1.87 -8.56
N GLY A 343 -8.52 -0.65 -8.33
CA GLY A 343 -7.95 0.23 -9.35
C GLY A 343 -6.44 0.40 -9.24
N VAL A 344 -5.83 1.09 -10.21
CA VAL A 344 -4.40 1.45 -10.22
C VAL A 344 -3.47 0.23 -10.27
N ILE A 345 -3.91 -0.88 -10.88
CA ILE A 345 -3.16 -2.14 -10.97
C ILE A 345 -1.85 -1.93 -11.74
N SER A 346 -1.86 -1.12 -12.80
CA SER A 346 -0.67 -0.88 -13.62
C SER A 346 0.47 -0.27 -12.80
N LEU A 347 0.20 0.77 -12.00
CA LEU A 347 1.24 1.38 -11.15
C LEU A 347 1.75 0.41 -10.08
N ARG A 348 0.91 -0.50 -9.55
CA ARG A 348 1.35 -1.51 -8.58
C ARG A 348 2.34 -2.49 -9.23
N ILE A 349 2.05 -2.93 -10.46
CA ILE A 349 2.96 -3.77 -11.24
C ILE A 349 4.25 -2.99 -11.55
N ALA A 350 4.16 -1.73 -11.96
CA ALA A 350 5.32 -0.89 -12.26
C ALA A 350 6.23 -0.73 -11.03
N LEU A 351 5.68 -0.51 -9.84
CA LEU A 351 6.46 -0.42 -8.61
C LEU A 351 7.25 -1.72 -8.36
N LEU A 352 6.56 -2.86 -8.43
CA LEU A 352 7.21 -4.16 -8.24
C LEU A 352 8.23 -4.48 -9.34
N PHE A 353 8.02 -3.98 -10.56
CA PHE A 353 8.99 -4.03 -11.65
C PHE A 353 10.27 -3.26 -11.27
N TYR A 354 10.15 -1.98 -10.87
CA TYR A 354 11.31 -1.17 -10.45
C TYR A 354 12.06 -1.82 -9.28
N LEU A 355 11.33 -2.30 -8.28
CA LEU A 355 11.93 -2.97 -7.12
C LEU A 355 12.62 -4.28 -7.51
N SER A 356 12.05 -5.07 -8.42
CA SER A 356 12.66 -6.32 -8.91
C SER A 356 13.94 -6.04 -9.71
N VAL A 357 13.92 -5.04 -10.60
CA VAL A 357 15.12 -4.59 -11.32
C VAL A 357 16.18 -4.09 -10.34
N LEU A 358 15.80 -3.35 -9.30
CA LEU A 358 16.73 -2.87 -8.28
C LEU A 358 17.41 -4.05 -7.56
N VAL A 359 16.68 -5.09 -7.16
CA VAL A 359 17.26 -6.30 -6.57
C VAL A 359 18.19 -7.02 -7.55
N TRP A 360 17.87 -7.04 -8.85
CA TRP A 360 18.76 -7.60 -9.86
C TRP A 360 20.05 -6.80 -10.05
N ILE A 361 19.97 -5.46 -10.06
CA ILE A 361 21.12 -4.55 -10.13
C ILE A 361 22.07 -4.81 -8.95
N ILE A 362 21.51 -5.01 -7.75
CA ILE A 362 22.27 -5.36 -6.54
C ILE A 362 23.05 -6.68 -6.72
N GLY A 363 22.60 -7.58 -7.59
CA GLY A 363 23.32 -8.81 -7.91
C GLY A 363 24.51 -8.64 -8.86
N GLN A 364 24.72 -7.45 -9.41
CA GLN A 364 25.81 -7.20 -10.35
C GLN A 364 27.07 -6.67 -9.65
N ARG A 365 28.22 -6.78 -10.33
CA ARG A 365 29.48 -6.24 -9.82
C ARG A 365 29.49 -4.71 -9.94
N LEU A 366 29.23 -4.02 -8.84
CA LEU A 366 29.21 -2.57 -8.78
C LEU A 366 30.47 -2.02 -8.12
N ASN A 367 31.17 -1.10 -8.79
CA ASN A 367 32.29 -0.39 -8.17
C ASN A 367 31.77 0.45 -6.98
N LYS A 368 32.53 0.47 -5.87
CA LYS A 368 32.22 1.25 -4.67
C LYS A 368 31.96 2.73 -4.96
N TRP A 369 32.67 3.33 -5.91
CA TRP A 369 32.43 4.73 -6.30
C TRP A 369 31.04 4.94 -6.92
N ILE A 370 30.61 4.02 -7.80
CA ILE A 370 29.26 4.05 -8.38
C ILE A 370 28.21 3.89 -7.28
N GLN A 371 28.43 2.94 -6.35
CA GLN A 371 27.53 2.74 -5.23
C GLN A 371 27.41 4.02 -4.37
N LEU A 372 28.53 4.67 -4.04
CA LEU A 372 28.55 5.91 -3.26
C LEU A 372 27.85 7.06 -3.99
N THR A 373 28.15 7.26 -5.28
CA THR A 373 27.53 8.33 -6.09
C THR A 373 26.02 8.15 -6.19
N VAL A 374 25.55 6.96 -6.56
CA VAL A 374 24.11 6.72 -6.70
C VAL A 374 23.41 6.77 -5.34
N THR A 375 24.03 6.26 -4.29
CA THR A 375 23.50 6.41 -2.91
C THR A 375 23.36 7.88 -2.54
N GLY A 376 24.39 8.69 -2.80
CA GLY A 376 24.35 10.14 -2.54
C GLY A 376 23.21 10.83 -3.29
N ILE A 377 23.05 10.56 -4.60
CA ILE A 377 21.97 11.13 -5.41
C ILE A 377 20.60 10.73 -4.85
N PHE A 378 20.36 9.45 -4.58
CA PHE A 378 19.07 8.97 -4.08
C PHE A 378 18.72 9.57 -2.71
N ILE A 379 19.70 9.70 -1.82
CA ILE A 379 19.49 10.29 -0.49
C ILE A 379 19.26 11.80 -0.56
N ILE A 380 20.00 12.52 -1.41
CA ILE A 380 19.76 13.95 -1.62
C ILE A 380 18.35 14.17 -2.17
N VAL A 381 17.96 13.43 -3.22
CA VAL A 381 16.63 13.56 -3.82
C VAL A 381 15.53 13.13 -2.84
N HIS A 382 15.76 12.11 -2.02
CA HIS A 382 14.83 11.69 -0.96
C HIS A 382 14.51 12.83 -0.01
N PHE A 383 15.53 13.53 0.52
CA PHE A 383 15.30 14.63 1.45
C PHE A 383 14.72 15.87 0.78
N LEU A 384 15.13 16.20 -0.45
CA LEU A 384 14.49 17.28 -1.21
C LEU A 384 12.99 17.01 -1.46
N ARG A 385 12.61 15.75 -1.71
CA ARG A 385 11.21 15.36 -1.83
C ARG A 385 10.46 15.45 -0.50
N ILE A 386 11.08 15.02 0.60
CA ILE A 386 10.52 15.19 1.94
C ILE A 386 10.19 16.66 2.21
N ASP A 387 11.15 17.57 1.97
CA ASP A 387 10.96 19.00 2.22
C ASP A 387 9.83 19.56 1.34
N PHE A 388 9.82 19.18 0.05
CA PHE A 388 8.74 19.51 -0.87
C PHE A 388 7.37 19.07 -0.35
N TYR A 389 7.23 17.84 0.15
CA TYR A 389 5.94 17.37 0.67
C TYR A 389 5.52 18.06 1.94
N VAL A 390 6.45 18.32 2.87
CA VAL A 390 6.13 19.02 4.12
C VAL A 390 5.59 20.41 3.84
N GLU A 391 6.19 21.13 2.90
CA GLU A 391 5.72 22.44 2.43
C GLU A 391 4.35 22.31 1.75
N LYS A 392 4.21 21.45 0.74
CA LYS A 392 3.00 21.37 -0.09
C LYS A 392 1.78 20.78 0.61
N THR A 393 1.97 20.07 1.72
CA THR A 393 0.86 19.45 2.47
C THR A 393 0.37 20.27 3.66
N GLU A 394 0.92 21.47 3.91
CA GLU A 394 0.55 22.29 5.07
C GLU A 394 -0.96 22.59 5.11
N GLY A 395 -1.53 23.12 4.03
CA GLY A 395 -2.97 23.39 3.97
C GLY A 395 -3.85 22.14 4.11
N LEU A 396 -3.39 20.98 3.64
CA LEU A 396 -4.09 19.71 3.82
C LEU A 396 -4.06 19.26 5.29
N ARG A 397 -2.92 19.44 5.99
CA ARG A 397 -2.79 19.13 7.42
C ARG A 397 -3.71 20.01 8.26
N GLU A 398 -3.69 21.31 8.00
CA GLU A 398 -4.55 22.27 8.71
C GLU A 398 -6.02 21.93 8.52
N TYR A 399 -6.44 21.65 7.28
CA TYR A 399 -7.82 21.31 6.99
C TYR A 399 -8.24 19.97 7.63
N GLY A 400 -7.42 18.92 7.52
CA GLY A 400 -7.70 17.64 8.18
C GLY A 400 -7.75 17.78 9.71
N GLN A 401 -6.91 18.63 10.30
CA GLN A 401 -6.99 18.97 11.71
C GLN A 401 -8.30 19.68 12.07
N LYS A 402 -8.79 20.63 11.25
CA LYS A 402 -10.11 21.25 11.46
C LYS A 402 -11.22 20.20 11.48
N CYS A 403 -11.23 19.27 10.52
CA CYS A 403 -12.21 18.16 10.48
C CYS A 403 -12.12 17.31 11.75
N TYR A 404 -10.91 16.89 12.13
CA TYR A 404 -10.68 16.06 13.30
C TYR A 404 -11.16 16.73 14.59
N GLU A 405 -10.82 18.00 14.82
CA GLU A 405 -11.23 18.73 16.02
C GLU A 405 -12.75 18.93 16.10
N LEU A 406 -13.43 19.04 14.96
CA LEU A 406 -14.87 19.22 14.87
C LEU A 406 -15.65 17.99 15.32
N SER A 407 -15.01 16.81 15.35
CA SER A 407 -15.55 15.59 15.98
C SER A 407 -16.02 15.85 17.42
N SER A 408 -15.37 16.76 18.16
CA SER A 408 -15.72 17.08 19.54
C SER A 408 -17.16 17.58 19.70
N ALA A 409 -17.72 18.26 18.70
CA ALA A 409 -19.09 18.80 18.69
C ALA A 409 -20.17 17.77 18.30
N ILE A 410 -19.77 16.58 17.83
CA ILE A 410 -20.69 15.50 17.44
C ILE A 410 -20.90 14.55 18.62
N GLN A 411 -22.15 14.23 18.93
CA GLN A 411 -22.46 13.24 19.96
C GLN A 411 -22.09 11.82 19.50
N PRO A 412 -21.60 10.95 20.40
CA PRO A 412 -21.46 9.53 20.09
C PRO A 412 -22.80 8.92 19.67
N ASN A 413 -22.74 7.87 18.85
CA ASN A 413 -23.90 7.16 18.32
C ASN A 413 -24.83 8.05 17.48
N SER A 414 -24.27 8.95 16.69
CA SER A 414 -25.00 9.79 15.75
C SER A 414 -24.73 9.42 14.30
N VAL A 415 -25.67 9.76 13.43
CA VAL A 415 -25.55 9.63 11.96
C VAL A 415 -25.22 10.99 11.35
N VAL A 416 -24.15 11.04 10.56
CA VAL A 416 -23.66 12.27 9.92
C VAL A 416 -23.74 12.14 8.41
N LEU A 417 -24.39 13.10 7.76
CA LEU A 417 -24.33 13.29 6.31
C LEU A 417 -23.21 14.28 5.97
N PRO A 418 -22.09 13.82 5.38
CA PRO A 418 -21.06 14.71 4.88
C PRO A 418 -21.39 15.24 3.49
N LEU A 419 -21.08 16.51 3.27
CA LEU A 419 -21.26 17.23 2.02
C LEU A 419 -19.93 17.89 1.66
N ASN A 420 -19.30 17.42 0.58
CA ASN A 420 -18.01 17.90 0.14
C ASN A 420 -18.13 18.77 -1.11
N TYR A 421 -17.93 20.08 -0.95
CA TYR A 421 -17.94 21.07 -2.03
C TYR A 421 -16.53 21.51 -2.44
N ILE A 422 -15.48 20.84 -1.95
CA ILE A 422 -14.10 21.14 -2.33
C ILE A 422 -13.76 20.41 -3.62
N ASN A 423 -13.46 21.19 -4.67
CA ASN A 423 -13.01 20.65 -5.96
C ASN A 423 -11.53 20.25 -5.92
N ASN A 424 -11.18 19.29 -5.06
CA ASN A 424 -9.86 18.70 -4.98
C ASN A 424 -9.96 17.25 -4.50
N TRP A 425 -9.49 16.34 -5.33
CA TRP A 425 -9.58 14.89 -5.12
C TRP A 425 -8.91 14.43 -3.82
N LEU A 426 -7.93 15.16 -3.28
CA LEU A 426 -7.25 14.80 -2.02
C LEU A 426 -8.16 14.90 -0.80
N PHE A 427 -9.25 15.67 -0.88
CA PHE A 427 -10.21 15.85 0.21
C PHE A 427 -11.32 14.81 0.20
N LEU A 428 -11.30 13.85 -0.74
CA LEU A 428 -12.43 12.96 -1.02
C LEU A 428 -12.99 12.29 0.25
N HIS A 429 -12.11 11.78 1.11
CA HIS A 429 -12.50 11.03 2.31
C HIS A 429 -12.27 11.80 3.62
N PHE A 430 -11.87 13.07 3.58
CA PHE A 430 -11.55 13.86 4.79
C PHE A 430 -12.72 13.99 5.76
N SER A 431 -13.95 13.77 5.27
CA SER A 431 -15.14 13.70 6.10
C SER A 431 -15.04 12.65 7.20
N ASN A 432 -14.35 11.53 6.95
CA ASN A 432 -14.20 10.42 7.87
C ASN A 432 -13.36 10.76 9.12
N TYR A 433 -12.57 11.85 9.12
CA TYR A 433 -11.85 12.29 10.33
C TYR A 433 -12.80 12.57 11.51
N ILE A 434 -14.05 12.98 11.25
CA ILE A 434 -15.01 13.29 12.32
C ILE A 434 -15.43 12.02 13.10
N GLY A 435 -15.29 10.84 12.49
CA GLY A 435 -15.61 9.55 13.08
C GLY A 435 -14.37 8.73 13.48
N ALA A 436 -13.17 9.34 13.47
CA ALA A 436 -11.91 8.63 13.72
C ALA A 436 -11.76 8.16 15.19
N ASP A 437 -12.30 8.91 16.16
CA ASP A 437 -12.18 8.61 17.61
C ASP A 437 -13.53 8.40 18.31
N LYS A 438 -14.65 8.52 17.59
CA LYS A 438 -16.00 8.43 18.16
C LYS A 438 -16.87 7.48 17.36
N PRO A 439 -17.71 6.65 18.01
CA PRO A 439 -18.63 5.75 17.33
C PRO A 439 -19.74 6.57 16.68
N VAL A 440 -19.48 7.03 15.46
CA VAL A 440 -20.38 7.85 14.64
C VAL A 440 -20.55 7.11 13.32
N ILE A 441 -21.69 7.22 12.65
CA ILE A 441 -21.83 6.74 11.27
C ILE A 441 -21.62 7.92 10.32
N VAL A 442 -20.49 7.92 9.62
CA VAL A 442 -20.27 8.83 8.50
C VAL A 442 -20.81 8.14 7.24
N LEU A 443 -21.85 8.73 6.63
CA LEU A 443 -22.54 8.08 5.52
C LEU A 443 -21.68 8.01 4.23
N GLU A 444 -20.62 8.82 4.12
CA GLU A 444 -19.57 8.66 3.11
C GLU A 444 -18.47 7.74 3.64
N ASN A 445 -18.63 6.43 3.39
CA ASN A 445 -17.60 5.44 3.69
C ASN A 445 -17.50 4.44 2.53
N TYR A 446 -16.58 4.72 1.61
CA TYR A 446 -16.41 3.93 0.39
C TYR A 446 -15.96 2.49 0.66
N GLU A 447 -15.24 2.23 1.76
CA GLU A 447 -14.69 0.90 2.04
C GLU A 447 -15.78 -0.11 2.37
N CYS A 448 -16.80 0.31 3.12
CA CYS A 448 -17.96 -0.54 3.45
C CYS A 448 -18.79 -0.93 2.21
N THR A 449 -18.54 -0.30 1.06
CA THR A 449 -19.15 -0.65 -0.25
C THR A 449 -18.39 -1.74 -0.98
N LYS A 450 -17.14 -1.99 -0.59
CA LYS A 450 -16.29 -2.98 -1.22
C LYS A 450 -16.33 -4.26 -0.39
N ASP A 451 -16.39 -5.38 -1.08
CA ASP A 451 -16.46 -6.70 -0.48
C ASP A 451 -15.08 -7.24 -0.03
N TYR A 452 -14.00 -6.46 -0.24
CA TYR A 452 -12.62 -6.81 0.07
C TYR A 452 -12.00 -6.03 1.24
N PHE A 453 -12.83 -5.30 2.00
CA PHE A 453 -12.43 -4.68 3.27
C PHE A 453 -13.05 -5.41 4.48
N PRO A 454 -12.52 -5.19 5.70
CA PRO A 454 -12.98 -5.89 6.91
C PRO A 454 -14.40 -5.55 7.35
N LEU A 455 -14.96 -4.42 6.90
CA LEU A 455 -16.30 -3.97 7.22
C LEU A 455 -17.15 -3.91 5.95
N ARG A 456 -18.44 -4.18 6.10
CA ARG A 456 -19.44 -3.98 5.04
C ARG A 456 -20.69 -3.29 5.59
N TRP A 457 -21.37 -2.54 4.72
CA TRP A 457 -22.72 -2.08 5.02
C TRP A 457 -23.65 -3.29 5.15
N LYS A 458 -24.56 -3.26 6.13
CA LYS A 458 -25.65 -4.22 6.21
C LYS A 458 -26.64 -3.92 5.08
N MET A 459 -26.70 -4.80 4.08
CA MET A 459 -27.46 -4.60 2.83
C MET A 459 -28.96 -4.29 3.05
N GLN A 460 -29.54 -4.79 4.14
CA GLN A 460 -30.94 -4.55 4.51
C GLN A 460 -31.19 -3.14 5.08
N THR A 461 -30.14 -2.49 5.59
CA THR A 461 -30.16 -1.20 6.27
C THR A 461 -29.18 -0.21 5.65
N ILE A 462 -28.80 -0.40 4.37
CA ILE A 462 -28.01 0.60 3.65
C ILE A 462 -28.68 1.95 3.89
N PRO A 463 -27.98 2.95 4.41
CA PRO A 463 -28.64 4.19 4.78
C PRO A 463 -28.93 5.04 3.53
N SER A 464 -30.21 5.28 3.23
CA SER A 464 -30.58 6.41 2.37
C SER A 464 -30.80 7.61 3.27
N PRO A 465 -29.96 8.65 3.15
CA PRO A 465 -30.08 9.81 4.00
C PRO A 465 -31.44 10.46 3.72
N SER A 466 -32.22 10.71 4.77
CA SER A 466 -33.46 11.47 4.67
C SER A 466 -33.42 12.73 5.52
N ILE A 467 -33.92 13.82 4.95
CA ILE A 467 -34.12 15.09 5.64
C ILE A 467 -35.60 15.42 5.52
N ASP A 468 -36.27 15.59 6.67
CA ASP A 468 -37.72 15.85 6.73
C ASP A 468 -38.56 14.81 5.94
N GLY A 469 -38.21 13.52 6.10
CA GLY A 469 -38.90 12.41 5.41
C GLY A 469 -38.63 12.30 3.90
N LYS A 470 -37.92 13.25 3.29
CA LYS A 470 -37.48 13.19 1.88
C LYS A 470 -36.12 12.52 1.78
N SER A 471 -36.01 11.46 0.98
CA SER A 471 -34.71 10.85 0.67
C SER A 471 -33.90 11.75 -0.28
N LEU A 472 -32.56 11.65 -0.25
CA LEU A 472 -31.71 12.38 -1.21
C LEU A 472 -32.09 12.11 -2.68
N GLN A 473 -32.47 10.88 -3.01
CA GLN A 473 -32.96 10.53 -4.35
C GLN A 473 -34.25 11.27 -4.70
N SER A 474 -35.18 11.39 -3.75
CA SER A 474 -36.46 12.07 -3.98
C SER A 474 -36.31 13.57 -4.24
N ILE A 475 -35.21 14.18 -3.81
CA ILE A 475 -34.88 15.59 -4.08
C ILE A 475 -33.89 15.77 -5.25
N GLY A 476 -33.67 14.72 -6.05
CA GLY A 476 -32.86 14.79 -7.27
C GLY A 476 -31.35 14.67 -7.06
N CYS A 477 -30.88 14.32 -5.85
CA CYS A 477 -29.47 14.08 -5.55
C CYS A 477 -29.05 12.66 -5.96
N ASN A 478 -29.10 12.38 -7.27
CA ASN A 478 -28.85 11.05 -7.84
C ASN A 478 -27.38 10.61 -7.79
N HIS A 479 -26.46 11.51 -7.43
CA HIS A 479 -25.04 11.22 -7.25
C HIS A 479 -24.75 10.42 -5.98
N TRP A 480 -25.73 10.27 -5.08
CA TRP A 480 -25.59 9.48 -3.88
C TRP A 480 -25.53 7.99 -4.23
N PRO A 481 -24.41 7.28 -3.93
CA PRO A 481 -24.15 5.95 -4.46
C PRO A 481 -25.06 4.84 -3.87
N TYR A 482 -25.91 5.18 -2.89
CA TYR A 482 -26.68 4.23 -2.12
C TYR A 482 -28.18 4.31 -2.42
N THR A 483 -28.72 3.32 -3.12
CA THR A 483 -30.17 3.05 -3.18
C THR A 483 -30.55 2.18 -1.98
N ALA A 484 -31.05 2.79 -0.92
CA ALA A 484 -31.52 2.06 0.25
C ALA A 484 -32.97 1.64 0.16
N ASN A 485 -33.29 0.63 0.97
CA ASN A 485 -34.67 0.25 1.28
C ASN A 485 -35.23 0.95 2.53
N GLN A 486 -34.40 1.63 3.35
CA GLN A 486 -34.83 2.27 4.58
C GLN A 486 -34.23 3.68 4.73
N ALA A 487 -35.09 4.65 5.02
CA ALA A 487 -34.69 6.02 5.30
C ALA A 487 -34.07 6.12 6.70
N VAL A 488 -32.92 6.78 6.82
CA VAL A 488 -32.23 6.99 8.09
C VAL A 488 -32.27 8.47 8.47
N LYS A 489 -32.65 8.73 9.72
CA LYS A 489 -32.61 10.07 10.33
C LYS A 489 -31.15 10.53 10.44
N ILE A 490 -30.88 11.73 9.95
CA ILE A 490 -29.56 12.36 10.01
C ILE A 490 -29.54 13.28 11.23
N ASP A 491 -28.62 13.04 12.16
CA ASP A 491 -28.49 13.87 13.36
C ASP A 491 -27.64 15.12 13.09
N TYR A 492 -26.65 14.99 12.20
CA TYR A 492 -25.75 16.08 11.83
C TYR A 492 -25.49 16.15 10.34
N ILE A 493 -25.34 17.37 9.84
CA ILE A 493 -24.84 17.64 8.48
C ILE A 493 -23.47 18.29 8.60
N PHE A 494 -22.47 17.64 8.01
CA PHE A 494 -21.08 18.10 8.00
C PHE A 494 -20.73 18.64 6.62
N VAL A 495 -20.45 19.94 6.52
CA VAL A 495 -20.17 20.62 5.25
C VAL A 495 -18.69 20.96 5.16
N MET A 496 -18.04 20.45 4.12
CA MET A 496 -16.68 20.79 3.71
C MET A 496 -16.72 21.74 2.52
N GLY A 497 -16.02 22.85 2.62
CA GLY A 497 -16.12 23.97 1.69
C GLY A 497 -17.29 24.89 2.03
N ASN A 498 -17.65 25.75 1.09
CA ASN A 498 -18.86 26.57 1.17
C ASN A 498 -19.90 26.02 0.20
N PHE A 499 -21.18 26.21 0.56
CA PHE A 499 -22.23 26.03 -0.43
C PHE A 499 -21.94 26.93 -1.65
N PRO A 500 -22.10 26.40 -2.87
CA PRO A 500 -21.85 27.16 -4.09
C PRO A 500 -22.79 28.35 -4.18
N GLU A 501 -22.31 29.47 -4.73
CA GLU A 501 -23.13 30.66 -5.00
C GLU A 501 -24.21 30.38 -6.05
N GLU A 502 -23.90 29.53 -7.01
CA GLU A 502 -24.82 29.03 -8.04
C GLU A 502 -25.04 27.51 -7.84
N PRO A 503 -25.89 27.11 -6.88
CA PRO A 503 -26.15 25.70 -6.60
C PRO A 503 -26.97 25.03 -7.71
N ASP A 504 -26.69 23.76 -7.97
CA ASP A 504 -27.58 22.92 -8.78
C ASP A 504 -28.92 22.66 -8.06
N ALA A 505 -29.87 22.03 -8.73
CA ALA A 505 -31.20 21.80 -8.17
C ALA A 505 -31.17 20.96 -6.87
N CYS A 506 -30.31 19.94 -6.82
CA CYS A 506 -30.12 19.10 -5.64
C CYS A 506 -29.56 19.91 -4.47
N THR A 507 -28.49 20.66 -4.70
CA THR A 507 -27.81 21.47 -3.68
C THR A 507 -28.72 22.58 -3.17
N SER A 508 -29.50 23.21 -4.06
CA SER A 508 -30.47 24.23 -3.69
C SER A 508 -31.53 23.70 -2.72
N GLU A 509 -32.12 22.54 -3.02
CA GLU A 509 -33.12 21.92 -2.15
C GLU A 509 -32.49 21.44 -0.84
N LEU A 510 -31.27 20.91 -0.88
CA LEU A 510 -30.55 20.49 0.31
C LEU A 510 -30.20 21.68 1.21
N MET A 511 -29.76 22.81 0.65
CA MET A 511 -29.53 24.04 1.41
C MET A 511 -30.80 24.52 2.12
N ARG A 512 -31.95 24.51 1.42
CA ARG A 512 -33.25 24.85 1.99
C ARG A 512 -33.61 23.94 3.16
N LEU A 513 -33.47 22.62 2.96
CA LEU A 513 -33.76 21.61 3.98
C LEU A 513 -32.85 21.73 5.21
N VAL A 514 -31.56 22.04 5.01
CA VAL A 514 -30.60 22.29 6.11
C VAL A 514 -31.04 23.50 6.92
N GLN A 515 -31.39 24.61 6.26
CA GLN A 515 -31.80 25.86 6.92
C GLN A 515 -33.11 25.72 7.71
N GLU A 516 -34.05 24.91 7.21
CA GLU A 516 -35.34 24.69 7.87
C GLU A 516 -35.26 23.74 9.07
N ASN A 517 -34.42 22.70 8.98
CA ASN A 517 -34.46 21.57 9.92
C ASN A 517 -33.25 21.47 10.85
N TYR A 518 -32.17 22.22 10.59
CA TYR A 518 -30.93 22.14 11.36
C TYR A 518 -30.47 23.53 11.80
N HIS A 519 -29.75 23.59 12.92
CA HIS A 519 -29.07 24.79 13.39
C HIS A 519 -27.55 24.60 13.37
N LEU A 520 -26.83 25.69 13.12
CA LEU A 520 -25.36 25.70 13.08
C LEU A 520 -24.79 25.55 14.50
N VAL A 521 -23.98 24.53 14.73
CA VAL A 521 -23.36 24.25 16.04
C VAL A 521 -21.85 24.49 16.07
N SER A 522 -21.20 24.49 14.90
CA SER A 522 -19.78 24.84 14.78
C SER A 522 -19.48 25.40 13.40
N ASP A 523 -18.69 26.48 13.37
CA ASP A 523 -18.18 27.12 12.16
C ASP A 523 -16.67 27.36 12.31
N LYS A 524 -15.87 26.71 11.45
CA LYS A 524 -14.42 26.89 11.35
C LYS A 524 -14.02 27.43 9.97
N GLY A 525 -14.87 28.28 9.39
CA GLY A 525 -14.71 28.91 8.07
C GLY A 525 -15.28 28.03 6.97
N ASP A 526 -14.40 27.26 6.33
CA ASP A 526 -14.72 26.33 5.24
C ASP A 526 -15.04 24.91 5.71
N VAL A 527 -15.35 24.76 7.01
CA VAL A 527 -15.81 23.53 7.64
C VAL A 527 -16.94 23.89 8.61
N LYS A 528 -18.15 23.39 8.35
CA LYS A 528 -19.36 23.72 9.13
C LYS A 528 -20.07 22.46 9.60
N LEU A 529 -20.66 22.53 10.80
CA LEU A 529 -21.47 21.46 11.38
C LEU A 529 -22.85 21.99 11.74
N TYR A 530 -23.88 21.33 11.24
CA TYR A 530 -25.27 21.60 11.56
C TYR A 530 -25.84 20.42 12.34
N GLN A 531 -26.62 20.69 13.38
CA GLN A 531 -27.31 19.69 14.19
C GLN A 531 -28.81 19.78 13.96
N LEU A 532 -29.48 18.63 13.88
CA LEU A 532 -30.93 18.57 13.71
C LEU A 532 -31.63 19.24 14.90
N ASN A 533 -32.69 20.01 14.61
CA ASN A 533 -33.51 20.72 15.59
C ASN A 533 -34.29 19.81 16.54
#